data_AF-A0A3D1KKF3-F1
#
_entry.id   AF-A0A3D1KKF3-F1
#
_cell.length_a   1.000
_cell.length_b   1.000
_cell.length_c   1.000
_cell.angle_alpha   90.00
_cell.angle_beta   90.00
_cell.angle_gamma   90.00
#
_symmetry.space_group_name_H-M   'P 1'
#
loop_
_entity.id
_entity.type
_entity.pdbx_description
1 polymer ?
#
loop_
_entity_poly.entity_id
_entity_poly.type
_entity_poly.pdbx_seq_one_letter_code
_entity_poly.pdbx_strand_id
1 'polypeptide(L)'
;MRRNKILLAMATCVATLPSLAFNPPTMGWSSWNTFALKINEQVIKSQADAMVATGLSKAGYKFINIDDGYWDGRGEDGKLRLNTKLFPSGMRSLVDYIHKKGLKAGIYSDAGDNTCGSGNTQAWGLGVGFAGHEDEDCKLYFIDWDFDFIKVDYCGGNHMGLDERAQYTKISNAIKNCGKKGVIFNVCRWAYPGTWISDISDSWRTTGDIYCAWESVKSIIKENLYIQAYTGGGHYNDPDMLEIGRTLSHDE
;
A
#
# COMPACT_ATOMS: atom_id res chain seq x y z
N MET A 1 39.74 36.93 57.31
CA MET A 1 39.27 37.23 55.93
C MET A 1 38.63 35.98 55.34
N ARG A 2 37.28 35.97 55.20
CA ARG A 2 36.52 34.86 54.61
C ARG A 2 36.59 34.97 53.08
N ARG A 3 37.10 33.94 52.41
CA ARG A 3 37.02 33.79 50.94
C ARG A 3 35.74 33.03 50.59
N ASN A 4 34.72 33.72 50.12
CA ASN A 4 33.54 33.10 49.49
C ASN A 4 33.95 32.53 48.13
N LYS A 5 33.90 31.21 47.98
CA LYS A 5 33.98 30.55 46.68
C LYS A 5 32.55 30.48 46.12
N ILE A 6 32.28 31.27 45.09
CA ILE A 6 31.05 31.14 44.30
C ILE A 6 31.29 29.99 43.33
N LEU A 7 30.60 28.86 43.53
CA LEU A 7 30.53 27.79 42.54
C LEU A 7 29.46 28.18 41.51
N LEU A 8 29.87 28.43 40.27
CA LEU A 8 28.95 28.59 39.14
C LEU A 8 28.67 27.17 38.60
N ALA A 9 27.47 26.65 38.87
CA ALA A 9 27.00 25.43 38.24
C ALA A 9 26.50 25.76 36.82
N MET A 10 27.28 25.43 35.79
CA MET A 10 26.77 25.41 34.42
C MET A 10 25.86 24.19 34.26
N ALA A 11 24.55 24.41 34.24
CA ALA A 11 23.60 23.41 33.78
C ALA A 11 23.61 23.40 32.25
N THR A 12 24.34 22.45 31.65
CA THR A 12 24.19 22.13 30.23
C THR A 12 22.84 21.46 30.01
N CYS A 13 21.88 22.22 29.51
CA CYS A 13 20.62 21.69 29.01
C CYS A 13 20.90 21.03 27.65
N VAL A 14 21.14 19.72 27.65
CA VAL A 14 21.19 18.95 26.40
C VAL A 14 19.75 18.78 25.94
N ALA A 15 19.32 19.66 25.03
CA ALA A 15 18.07 19.45 24.30
C ALA A 15 18.26 18.26 23.37
N THR A 16 17.81 17.07 23.79
CA THR A 16 17.62 15.95 22.88
C THR A 16 16.50 16.33 21.93
N LEU A 17 16.84 16.70 20.70
CA LEU A 17 15.87 16.79 19.62
C LEU A 17 15.16 15.42 19.55
N PRO A 18 13.82 15.36 19.57
CA PRO A 18 13.14 14.11 19.30
C PRO A 18 13.64 13.64 17.94
N SER A 19 14.24 12.44 17.89
CA SER A 19 14.42 11.72 16.63
C SER A 19 13.06 11.75 15.95
N LEU A 20 12.97 12.37 14.76
CA LEU A 20 11.77 12.25 13.93
C LEU A 20 11.57 10.76 13.68
N ALA A 21 10.62 10.17 14.40
CA ALA A 21 10.27 8.77 14.25
C ALA A 21 9.47 8.67 12.95
N PHE A 22 10.17 8.41 11.87
CA PHE A 22 9.55 8.11 10.59
C PHE A 22 9.02 6.67 10.60
N ASN A 23 7.91 6.42 9.93
CA ASN A 23 7.44 5.06 9.72
C ASN A 23 8.47 4.31 8.88
N PRO A 24 8.89 3.08 9.25
CA PRO A 24 9.74 2.25 8.41
C PRO A 24 8.98 1.81 7.14
N PRO A 25 9.68 1.24 6.13
CA PRO A 25 9.02 0.61 5.00
C PRO A 25 7.93 -0.39 5.44
N THR A 26 6.81 -0.40 4.71
CA THR A 26 5.70 -1.33 4.97
C THR A 26 6.18 -2.78 4.78
N MET A 27 5.88 -3.63 5.77
CA MET A 27 6.18 -5.06 5.72
C MET A 27 4.88 -5.85 5.82
N GLY A 28 4.66 -6.79 4.89
CA GLY A 28 3.44 -7.58 4.85
C GLY A 28 3.45 -8.62 3.75
N TRP A 29 2.24 -9.03 3.35
CA TRP A 29 1.96 -9.96 2.27
C TRP A 29 0.92 -9.36 1.34
N SER A 30 1.02 -9.63 0.04
CA SER A 30 0.03 -9.25 -0.97
C SER A 30 -0.41 -10.47 -1.78
N SER A 31 -1.67 -10.49 -2.22
CA SER A 31 -2.27 -11.65 -2.88
C SER A 31 -1.80 -11.91 -4.31
N TRP A 32 -1.29 -10.88 -4.99
CA TRP A 32 -1.16 -10.88 -6.45
C TRP A 32 -0.24 -11.98 -7.01
N ASN A 33 1.03 -12.03 -6.60
CA ASN A 33 2.01 -12.92 -7.23
C ASN A 33 1.55 -14.40 -7.20
N THR A 34 0.88 -14.82 -6.12
CA THR A 34 0.46 -16.22 -5.93
C THR A 34 -0.94 -16.51 -6.46
N PHE A 35 -1.91 -15.64 -6.19
CA PHE A 35 -3.32 -15.93 -6.45
C PHE A 35 -3.86 -15.20 -7.67
N ALA A 36 -3.21 -14.12 -8.12
CA ALA A 36 -3.75 -13.17 -9.09
C ALA A 36 -5.21 -12.86 -8.73
N LEU A 37 -6.13 -13.07 -9.67
CA LEU A 37 -7.57 -12.84 -9.51
C LEU A 37 -8.31 -13.97 -8.76
N LYS A 38 -7.63 -15.05 -8.38
CA LYS A 38 -8.24 -16.22 -7.73
C LYS A 38 -8.24 -16.08 -6.21
N ILE A 39 -8.71 -14.94 -5.73
CA ILE A 39 -8.82 -14.63 -4.30
C ILE A 39 -10.25 -14.81 -3.79
N ASN A 40 -10.38 -15.11 -2.50
CA ASN A 40 -11.65 -15.10 -1.78
C ASN A 40 -11.38 -14.91 -0.28
N GLU A 41 -12.44 -14.72 0.49
CA GLU A 41 -12.36 -14.47 1.94
C GLU A 41 -11.55 -15.55 2.69
N GLN A 42 -11.72 -16.83 2.32
CA GLN A 42 -11.01 -17.92 3.00
C GLN A 42 -9.51 -17.90 2.69
N VAL A 43 -9.12 -17.55 1.46
CA VAL A 43 -7.71 -17.38 1.09
C VAL A 43 -7.10 -16.28 1.96
N ILE A 44 -7.73 -15.10 2.02
CA ILE A 44 -7.20 -13.97 2.80
C ILE A 44 -7.11 -14.30 4.30
N LYS A 45 -8.15 -14.92 4.88
CA LYS A 45 -8.13 -15.37 6.28
C LYS A 45 -6.99 -16.35 6.56
N SER A 46 -6.77 -17.31 5.66
CA SER A 46 -5.69 -18.30 5.80
C SER A 46 -4.30 -17.65 5.76
N GLN A 47 -4.11 -16.59 4.98
CA GLN A 47 -2.83 -15.85 4.97
C GLN A 47 -2.63 -15.03 6.25
N ALA A 48 -3.69 -14.43 6.78
CA ALA A 48 -3.64 -13.77 8.09
C ALA A 48 -3.33 -14.76 9.22
N ASP A 49 -3.91 -15.97 9.18
CA ASP A 49 -3.57 -17.06 10.10
C ASP A 49 -2.10 -17.46 9.99
N ALA A 50 -1.61 -17.71 8.77
CA ALA A 50 -0.23 -18.13 8.51
C ALA A 50 0.77 -17.06 8.96
N MET A 51 0.49 -15.78 8.71
CA MET A 51 1.34 -14.65 9.13
C MET A 51 1.59 -14.65 10.65
N VAL A 52 0.58 -15.01 11.45
CA VAL A 52 0.72 -15.13 12.91
C VAL A 52 1.38 -16.46 13.30
N ALA A 53 0.91 -17.57 12.76
CA ALA A 53 1.34 -18.92 13.15
C ALA A 53 2.83 -19.17 12.88
N THR A 54 3.35 -18.62 11.77
CA THR A 54 4.77 -18.72 11.40
C THR A 54 5.68 -17.77 12.18
N GLY A 55 5.11 -16.80 12.92
CA GLY A 55 5.87 -15.78 13.63
C GLY A 55 6.34 -14.61 12.77
N LEU A 56 6.01 -14.55 11.47
CA LEU A 56 6.33 -13.42 10.60
C LEU A 56 5.76 -12.10 11.13
N SER A 57 4.57 -12.14 11.74
CA SER A 57 3.99 -10.96 12.39
C SER A 57 4.85 -10.43 13.55
N LYS A 58 5.59 -11.30 14.25
CA LYS A 58 6.54 -10.89 15.31
C LYS A 58 7.83 -10.33 14.72
N ALA A 59 8.20 -10.76 13.51
CA ALA A 59 9.36 -10.24 12.77
C ALA A 59 9.09 -8.88 12.08
N GLY A 60 7.84 -8.42 12.04
CA GLY A 60 7.47 -7.09 11.54
C GLY A 60 6.50 -7.09 10.36
N TYR A 61 6.18 -8.24 9.77
CA TYR A 61 5.22 -8.34 8.68
C TYR A 61 3.80 -8.17 9.21
N LYS A 62 3.26 -6.94 9.14
CA LYS A 62 1.98 -6.57 9.75
C LYS A 62 0.83 -6.48 8.77
N PHE A 63 1.08 -6.29 7.49
CA PHE A 63 0.03 -6.02 6.51
C PHE A 63 -0.42 -7.29 5.77
N ILE A 64 -1.73 -7.46 5.63
CA ILE A 64 -2.37 -8.43 4.73
C ILE A 64 -3.07 -7.61 3.64
N ASN A 65 -2.46 -7.53 2.47
CA ASN A 65 -2.94 -6.73 1.35
C ASN A 65 -3.74 -7.60 0.38
N ILE A 66 -4.97 -7.16 0.11
CA ILE A 66 -5.85 -7.73 -0.90
C ILE A 66 -5.62 -6.93 -2.18
N ASP A 67 -5.04 -7.58 -3.19
CA ASP A 67 -4.84 -7.00 -4.53
C ASP A 67 -6.13 -7.15 -5.38
N ASP A 68 -6.03 -7.00 -6.70
CA ASP A 68 -7.17 -7.03 -7.63
C ASP A 68 -8.04 -8.30 -7.53
N GLY A 69 -9.31 -8.21 -7.96
CA GLY A 69 -10.21 -9.34 -8.15
C GLY A 69 -11.36 -9.47 -7.16
N TYR A 70 -11.66 -8.44 -6.35
CA TYR A 70 -12.70 -8.52 -5.32
C TYR A 70 -14.05 -7.87 -5.69
N TRP A 71 -14.15 -7.22 -6.85
CA TRP A 71 -15.33 -6.45 -7.25
C TRP A 71 -16.40 -7.25 -8.01
N ASP A 72 -17.62 -6.71 -8.03
CA ASP A 72 -18.74 -7.11 -8.88
C ASP A 72 -19.26 -5.90 -9.67
N GLY A 73 -18.33 -5.12 -10.23
CA GLY A 73 -18.60 -3.91 -10.98
C GLY A 73 -19.10 -2.73 -10.13
N ARG A 74 -19.70 -1.76 -10.81
CA ARG A 74 -20.33 -0.57 -10.23
C ARG A 74 -21.81 -0.56 -10.58
N GLY A 75 -22.66 -0.21 -9.62
CA GLY A 75 -24.10 -0.12 -9.82
C GLY A 75 -24.52 1.08 -10.67
N GLU A 76 -25.78 1.08 -11.11
CA GLU A 76 -26.39 2.24 -11.77
C GLU A 76 -26.43 3.49 -10.87
N ASP A 77 -26.36 3.29 -9.55
CA ASP A 77 -26.23 4.34 -8.54
C ASP A 77 -24.81 4.90 -8.41
N GLY A 78 -23.87 4.43 -9.24
CA GLY A 78 -22.47 4.84 -9.20
C GLY A 78 -21.67 4.20 -8.06
N LYS A 79 -22.26 3.26 -7.30
CA LYS A 79 -21.60 2.67 -6.14
C LYS A 79 -20.84 1.40 -6.50
N LEU A 80 -19.62 1.33 -6.00
CA LEU A 80 -18.77 0.16 -6.12
C LEU A 80 -19.41 -1.06 -5.43
N ARG A 81 -19.42 -2.22 -6.10
CA ARG A 81 -20.00 -3.45 -5.58
C ARG A 81 -18.93 -4.48 -5.27
N LEU A 82 -19.08 -5.14 -4.12
CA LEU A 82 -18.25 -6.26 -3.72
C LEU A 82 -18.78 -7.56 -4.31
N ASN A 83 -17.88 -8.45 -4.75
CA ASN A 83 -18.25 -9.81 -5.12
C ASN A 83 -18.58 -10.64 -3.88
N THR A 84 -19.86 -10.66 -3.49
CA THR A 84 -20.35 -11.36 -2.29
C THR A 84 -20.29 -12.89 -2.42
N LYS A 85 -20.05 -13.45 -3.60
CA LYS A 85 -19.77 -14.88 -3.74
C LYS A 85 -18.34 -15.22 -3.28
N LEU A 86 -17.39 -14.33 -3.54
CA LEU A 86 -16.00 -14.48 -3.10
C LEU A 86 -15.79 -13.99 -1.66
N PHE A 87 -16.54 -12.95 -1.26
CA PHE A 87 -16.45 -12.31 0.06
C PHE A 87 -17.82 -12.27 0.75
N PRO A 88 -18.38 -13.42 1.15
CA PRO A 88 -19.75 -13.54 1.65
C PRO A 88 -20.01 -12.80 2.96
N SER A 89 -18.98 -12.60 3.80
CA SER A 89 -19.13 -11.84 5.05
C SER A 89 -18.96 -10.34 4.86
N GLY A 90 -18.57 -9.89 3.67
CA GLY A 90 -18.21 -8.50 3.40
C GLY A 90 -16.80 -8.13 3.86
N MET A 91 -16.26 -7.05 3.28
CA MET A 91 -14.89 -6.60 3.57
C MET A 91 -14.70 -6.12 5.01
N ARG A 92 -15.69 -5.44 5.61
CA ARG A 92 -15.58 -5.01 7.02
C ARG A 92 -15.33 -6.18 7.97
N SER A 93 -16.10 -7.26 7.83
CA SER A 93 -15.91 -8.47 8.65
C SER A 93 -14.54 -9.12 8.44
N LEU A 94 -14.03 -9.12 7.21
CA LEU A 94 -12.69 -9.61 6.89
C LEU A 94 -11.59 -8.73 7.51
N VAL A 95 -11.73 -7.41 7.45
CA VAL A 95 -10.80 -6.45 8.06
C VAL A 95 -10.81 -6.59 9.58
N ASP A 96 -11.97 -6.65 10.23
CA ASP A 96 -12.10 -6.88 11.67
C ASP A 96 -11.41 -8.19 12.09
N TYR A 97 -11.52 -9.25 11.27
CA TYR A 97 -10.81 -10.51 11.49
C TYR A 97 -9.29 -10.36 11.42
N ILE A 98 -8.76 -9.61 10.45
CA ILE A 98 -7.33 -9.30 10.32
C ILE A 98 -6.85 -8.47 11.52
N HIS A 99 -7.60 -7.45 11.92
CA HIS A 99 -7.27 -6.60 13.08
C HIS A 99 -7.26 -7.38 14.39
N LYS A 100 -8.21 -8.30 14.60
CA LYS A 100 -8.27 -9.16 15.79
C LYS A 100 -7.02 -10.03 15.97
N LYS A 101 -6.26 -10.26 14.90
CA LYS A 101 -4.97 -10.97 14.91
C LYS A 101 -3.77 -10.06 15.22
N GLY A 102 -4.00 -8.77 15.44
CA GLY A 102 -2.93 -7.78 15.60
C GLY A 102 -2.22 -7.44 14.29
N LEU A 103 -2.88 -7.67 13.16
CA LEU A 103 -2.41 -7.32 11.81
C LEU A 103 -3.16 -6.08 11.29
N LYS A 104 -2.70 -5.58 10.16
CA LYS A 104 -3.26 -4.45 9.41
C LYS A 104 -3.77 -4.94 8.06
N ALA A 105 -4.85 -4.32 7.57
CA ALA A 105 -5.46 -4.72 6.31
C ALA A 105 -5.12 -3.71 5.20
N GLY A 106 -4.71 -4.19 4.03
CA GLY A 106 -4.52 -3.37 2.85
C GLY A 106 -5.48 -3.73 1.72
N ILE A 107 -5.79 -2.75 0.88
CA ILE A 107 -6.65 -2.91 -0.30
C ILE A 107 -5.96 -2.33 -1.55
N TYR A 108 -6.58 -2.55 -2.71
CA TYR A 108 -6.06 -2.16 -4.01
C TYR A 108 -7.11 -1.35 -4.80
N SER A 109 -6.68 -0.43 -5.65
CA SER A 109 -7.53 0.23 -6.64
C SER A 109 -6.68 0.66 -7.85
N ASP A 110 -7.30 1.30 -8.82
CA ASP A 110 -6.63 1.95 -9.96
C ASP A 110 -6.93 3.45 -9.96
N ALA A 111 -5.99 4.26 -10.42
CA ALA A 111 -6.16 5.71 -10.51
C ALA A 111 -7.17 6.15 -11.58
N GLY A 112 -7.53 5.27 -12.53
CA GLY A 112 -8.48 5.53 -13.62
C GLY A 112 -9.81 4.81 -13.47
N ASP A 113 -10.38 4.39 -14.61
CA ASP A 113 -11.69 3.74 -14.72
C ASP A 113 -11.65 2.24 -14.41
N ASN A 114 -10.64 1.52 -14.89
CA ASN A 114 -10.55 0.06 -14.80
C ASN A 114 -9.25 -0.37 -14.13
N THR A 115 -9.27 -1.53 -13.49
CA THR A 115 -8.08 -2.10 -12.85
C THR A 115 -7.22 -2.89 -13.82
N CYS A 116 -5.96 -3.10 -13.45
CA CYS A 116 -5.02 -3.83 -14.30
C CYS A 116 -5.43 -5.28 -14.55
N GLY A 117 -5.90 -5.99 -13.52
CA GLY A 117 -6.32 -7.38 -13.62
C GLY A 117 -7.54 -7.57 -14.53
N SER A 118 -8.39 -6.56 -14.65
CA SER A 118 -9.53 -6.59 -15.59
C SER A 118 -9.11 -6.40 -17.04
N GLY A 119 -7.93 -5.80 -17.27
CA GLY A 119 -7.36 -5.55 -18.59
C GLY A 119 -8.28 -4.77 -19.52
N ASN A 120 -9.10 -3.87 -18.98
CA ASN A 120 -10.13 -3.10 -19.72
C ASN A 120 -11.15 -3.97 -20.49
N THR A 121 -11.31 -5.25 -20.12
CA THR A 121 -12.13 -6.21 -20.88
C THR A 121 -13.05 -7.06 -20.02
N GLN A 122 -12.78 -7.18 -18.72
CA GLN A 122 -13.53 -8.06 -17.82
C GLN A 122 -14.63 -7.27 -17.11
N ALA A 123 -15.88 -7.67 -17.33
CA ALA A 123 -17.07 -6.93 -16.90
C ALA A 123 -17.09 -6.53 -15.41
N TRP A 124 -16.60 -7.39 -14.52
CA TRP A 124 -16.59 -7.14 -13.08
C TRP A 124 -15.53 -6.12 -12.64
N GLY A 125 -14.55 -5.83 -13.48
CA GLY A 125 -13.47 -4.87 -13.22
C GLY A 125 -13.49 -3.67 -14.17
N LEU A 126 -14.61 -3.45 -14.86
CA LEU A 126 -14.87 -2.23 -15.63
C LEU A 126 -15.53 -1.18 -14.74
N GLY A 127 -15.02 0.05 -14.76
CA GLY A 127 -15.56 1.19 -14.01
C GLY A 127 -15.38 1.09 -12.49
N VAL A 128 -14.49 0.23 -12.01
CA VAL A 128 -14.27 0.00 -10.56
C VAL A 128 -13.09 0.77 -9.98
N GLY A 129 -12.31 1.46 -10.83
CA GLY A 129 -11.22 2.35 -10.40
C GLY A 129 -11.73 3.69 -9.85
N PHE A 130 -10.78 4.52 -9.40
CA PHE A 130 -11.06 5.75 -8.67
C PHE A 130 -11.54 6.94 -9.50
N ALA A 131 -11.32 6.97 -10.81
CA ALA A 131 -11.58 8.18 -11.60
C ALA A 131 -13.05 8.60 -11.50
N GLY A 132 -13.30 9.77 -10.87
CA GLY A 132 -14.64 10.31 -10.65
C GLY A 132 -15.33 9.82 -9.37
N HIS A 133 -14.72 8.88 -8.64
CA HIS A 133 -15.26 8.26 -7.43
C HIS A 133 -14.31 8.35 -6.23
N GLU A 134 -13.27 9.18 -6.29
CA GLU A 134 -12.18 9.21 -5.31
C GLU A 134 -12.68 9.38 -3.87
N ASP A 135 -13.55 10.36 -3.63
CA ASP A 135 -14.07 10.67 -2.28
C ASP A 135 -15.04 9.61 -1.75
N GLU A 136 -15.88 9.04 -2.61
CA GLU A 136 -16.86 8.02 -2.23
C GLU A 136 -16.17 6.68 -1.92
N ASP A 137 -15.30 6.24 -2.82
CA ASP A 137 -14.60 4.97 -2.68
C ASP A 137 -13.58 5.04 -1.53
N CYS A 138 -12.96 6.19 -1.25
CA CYS A 138 -12.13 6.36 -0.05
C CYS A 138 -12.95 6.25 1.25
N LYS A 139 -14.19 6.73 1.30
CA LYS A 139 -15.06 6.53 2.47
C LYS A 139 -15.43 5.06 2.61
N LEU A 140 -15.80 4.39 1.52
CA LEU A 140 -16.10 2.96 1.53
C LEU A 140 -14.90 2.15 2.04
N TYR A 141 -13.70 2.39 1.51
CA TYR A 141 -12.51 1.62 1.87
C TYR A 141 -12.02 1.89 3.30
N PHE A 142 -12.01 3.15 3.73
CA PHE A 142 -11.33 3.52 4.97
C PHE A 142 -12.26 3.79 6.16
N ILE A 143 -13.54 4.08 5.92
CA ILE A 143 -14.52 4.29 7.00
C ILE A 143 -15.40 3.05 7.14
N ASP A 144 -16.02 2.63 6.04
CA ASP A 144 -16.99 1.55 6.10
C ASP A 144 -16.29 0.19 6.27
N TRP A 145 -15.24 -0.06 5.47
CA TRP A 145 -14.47 -1.31 5.52
C TRP A 145 -13.24 -1.26 6.45
N ASP A 146 -12.79 -0.07 6.85
CA ASP A 146 -11.72 0.14 7.84
C ASP A 146 -10.31 -0.33 7.42
N PHE A 147 -9.98 -0.32 6.13
CA PHE A 147 -8.62 -0.63 5.66
C PHE A 147 -7.57 0.37 6.16
N ASP A 148 -6.32 -0.07 6.30
CA ASP A 148 -5.18 0.72 6.83
C ASP A 148 -4.15 1.10 5.76
N PHE A 149 -4.20 0.44 4.60
CA PHE A 149 -3.25 0.61 3.50
C PHE A 149 -3.99 0.56 2.17
N ILE A 150 -3.50 1.31 1.18
CA ILE A 150 -3.96 1.18 -0.20
C ILE A 150 -2.79 1.21 -1.19
N LYS A 151 -2.82 0.28 -2.15
CA LYS A 151 -2.05 0.32 -3.40
C LYS A 151 -2.94 0.88 -4.50
N VAL A 152 -2.47 1.86 -5.27
CA VAL A 152 -3.23 2.42 -6.39
C VAL A 152 -2.44 2.33 -7.69
N ASP A 153 -2.95 1.53 -8.62
CA ASP A 153 -2.38 1.28 -9.94
C ASP A 153 -2.66 2.40 -10.95
N TYR A 154 -2.19 2.22 -12.20
CA TYR A 154 -2.36 3.23 -13.26
C TYR A 154 -2.84 2.67 -14.62
N CYS A 155 -3.40 1.47 -14.71
CA CYS A 155 -3.87 0.90 -15.99
C CYS A 155 -5.05 1.67 -16.56
N GLY A 156 -6.08 1.91 -15.75
CA GLY A 156 -7.21 2.76 -16.12
C GLY A 156 -6.76 4.20 -16.32
N GLY A 157 -5.86 4.69 -15.48
CA GLY A 157 -5.32 6.05 -15.59
C GLY A 157 -4.63 6.29 -16.93
N ASN A 158 -3.83 5.32 -17.38
CA ASN A 158 -3.20 5.30 -18.69
C ASN A 158 -4.22 5.14 -19.83
N HIS A 159 -5.22 4.25 -19.69
CA HIS A 159 -6.30 4.06 -20.67
C HIS A 159 -7.06 5.36 -20.93
N MET A 160 -7.35 6.12 -19.88
CA MET A 160 -8.02 7.41 -19.94
C MET A 160 -7.11 8.57 -20.35
N GLY A 161 -5.79 8.38 -20.42
CA GLY A 161 -4.83 9.44 -20.70
C GLY A 161 -4.79 10.53 -19.62
N LEU A 162 -4.96 10.16 -18.34
CA LEU A 162 -4.94 11.11 -17.23
C LEU A 162 -3.53 11.66 -16.99
N ASP A 163 -3.47 12.87 -16.41
CA ASP A 163 -2.24 13.41 -15.83
C ASP A 163 -1.98 12.73 -14.48
N GLU A 164 -0.88 12.00 -14.38
CA GLU A 164 -0.59 11.15 -13.22
C GLU A 164 -0.40 11.95 -11.93
N ARG A 165 0.24 13.12 -12.02
CA ARG A 165 0.48 13.95 -10.85
C ARG A 165 -0.82 14.53 -10.33
N ALA A 166 -1.66 15.05 -11.22
CA ALA A 166 -2.97 15.58 -10.87
C ALA A 166 -3.85 14.48 -10.26
N GLN A 167 -3.91 13.30 -10.89
CA GLN A 167 -4.78 12.22 -10.44
C GLN A 167 -4.33 11.62 -9.10
N TYR A 168 -3.04 11.30 -8.93
CA TYR A 168 -2.56 10.80 -7.64
C TYR A 168 -2.63 11.85 -6.52
N THR A 169 -2.47 13.14 -6.84
CA THR A 169 -2.69 14.21 -5.86
C THR A 169 -4.16 14.28 -5.44
N LYS A 170 -5.10 14.12 -6.38
CA LYS A 170 -6.54 14.06 -6.10
C LYS A 170 -6.87 12.89 -5.17
N ILE A 171 -6.33 11.70 -5.46
CA ILE A 171 -6.51 10.49 -4.64
C ILE A 171 -5.89 10.67 -3.24
N SER A 172 -4.67 11.22 -3.14
CA SER A 172 -4.03 11.54 -1.85
C SER A 172 -4.89 12.47 -1.00
N ASN A 173 -5.48 13.50 -1.62
CA ASN A 173 -6.39 14.42 -0.92
C ASN A 173 -7.68 13.72 -0.47
N ALA A 174 -8.26 12.86 -1.30
CA ALA A 174 -9.44 12.07 -0.93
C ALA A 174 -9.14 11.15 0.28
N ILE A 175 -7.99 10.46 0.28
CA ILE A 175 -7.53 9.65 1.43
C ILE A 175 -7.39 10.51 2.69
N LYS A 176 -6.76 11.69 2.60
CA LYS A 176 -6.57 12.60 3.74
C LYS A 176 -7.89 13.14 4.30
N ASN A 177 -8.90 13.30 3.43
CA ASN A 177 -10.19 13.93 3.72
C ASN A 177 -11.31 12.92 4.06
N CYS A 178 -11.12 11.62 3.83
CA CYS A 178 -12.18 10.63 4.04
C CYS A 178 -12.55 10.40 5.51
N GLY A 179 -11.65 10.78 6.44
CA GLY A 179 -11.89 10.75 7.89
C GLY A 179 -11.01 9.76 8.66
N LYS A 180 -10.42 8.75 8.00
CA LYS A 180 -9.46 7.84 8.64
C LYS A 180 -8.07 8.47 8.66
N LYS A 181 -7.37 8.34 9.78
CA LYS A 181 -5.98 8.82 9.94
C LYS A 181 -5.00 7.65 9.81
N GLY A 182 -3.81 7.94 9.30
CA GLY A 182 -2.73 6.95 9.21
C GLY A 182 -2.95 5.87 8.15
N VAL A 183 -3.75 6.14 7.11
CA VAL A 183 -3.81 5.28 5.93
C VAL A 183 -2.49 5.40 5.19
N ILE A 184 -1.82 4.26 4.96
CA ILE A 184 -0.59 4.20 4.18
C ILE A 184 -0.94 4.12 2.70
N PHE A 185 -0.32 4.96 1.88
CA PHE A 185 -0.60 5.06 0.46
C PHE A 185 0.63 4.66 -0.38
N ASN A 186 0.45 3.62 -1.21
CA ASN A 186 1.41 3.18 -2.22
C ASN A 186 0.92 3.55 -3.63
N VAL A 187 1.79 4.22 -4.40
CA VAL A 187 1.54 4.59 -5.80
C VAL A 187 2.18 3.57 -6.73
N CYS A 188 1.38 2.89 -7.54
CA CYS A 188 1.80 1.86 -8.47
C CYS A 188 1.64 2.34 -9.92
N ARG A 189 2.63 3.09 -10.45
CA ARG A 189 2.64 3.53 -11.86
C ARG A 189 3.84 3.00 -12.66
N TRP A 190 4.51 2.00 -12.10
CA TRP A 190 5.61 1.24 -12.70
C TRP A 190 6.88 2.01 -13.08
N ALA A 191 7.08 3.20 -12.53
CA ALA A 191 8.24 4.03 -12.81
C ALA A 191 8.36 5.13 -11.74
N TYR A 192 9.58 5.55 -11.40
CA TYR A 192 9.77 6.70 -10.49
C TYR A 192 9.12 7.97 -11.10
N PRO A 193 8.07 8.54 -10.48
CA PRO A 193 7.31 9.64 -11.08
C PRO A 193 7.95 11.03 -10.87
N GLY A 194 9.04 11.10 -10.09
CA GLY A 194 9.71 12.35 -9.71
C GLY A 194 9.45 12.74 -8.25
N THR A 195 10.12 13.81 -7.81
CA THR A 195 10.24 14.17 -6.38
C THR A 195 8.95 14.61 -5.71
N TRP A 196 7.91 14.95 -6.48
CA TRP A 196 6.61 15.36 -5.93
C TRP A 196 5.89 14.22 -5.21
N ILE A 197 6.27 12.97 -5.47
CA ILE A 197 5.57 11.79 -4.95
C ILE A 197 5.63 11.69 -3.43
N SER A 198 6.75 12.09 -2.82
CA SER A 198 6.90 12.09 -1.36
C SER A 198 5.96 13.06 -0.65
N ASP A 199 5.42 14.07 -1.35
CA ASP A 199 4.46 15.00 -0.74
C ASP A 199 3.06 14.37 -0.59
N ILE A 200 2.80 13.26 -1.31
CA ILE A 200 1.45 12.72 -1.47
C ILE A 200 1.31 11.24 -1.10
N SER A 201 2.38 10.44 -1.06
CA SER A 201 2.33 9.00 -0.77
C SER A 201 3.48 8.54 0.13
N ASP A 202 3.32 7.40 0.79
CA ASP A 202 4.32 6.79 1.68
C ASP A 202 5.29 5.88 0.90
N SER A 203 4.88 5.38 -0.25
CA SER A 203 5.75 4.59 -1.14
C SER A 203 5.31 4.67 -2.60
N TRP A 204 6.20 4.27 -3.52
CA TRP A 204 5.91 4.26 -4.95
C TRP A 204 6.70 3.19 -5.70
N ARG A 205 6.02 2.43 -6.56
CA ARG A 205 6.64 1.46 -7.46
C ARG A 205 7.56 2.19 -8.43
N THR A 206 8.77 1.67 -8.52
CA THR A 206 9.86 2.33 -9.26
C THR A 206 10.12 1.75 -10.65
N THR A 207 9.56 0.58 -10.93
CA THR A 207 9.85 -0.23 -12.11
C THR A 207 8.60 -0.95 -12.61
N GLY A 208 8.68 -1.54 -13.80
CA GLY A 208 7.77 -2.59 -14.25
C GLY A 208 7.61 -3.72 -13.23
N ASP A 209 6.56 -4.54 -13.39
CA ASP A 209 6.28 -5.64 -12.48
C ASP A 209 7.44 -6.65 -12.42
N ILE A 210 7.75 -7.06 -11.21
CA ILE A 210 8.64 -8.19 -10.96
C ILE A 210 8.00 -9.46 -11.52
N TYR A 211 8.86 -10.37 -11.95
CA TYR A 211 8.49 -11.74 -12.22
C TYR A 211 9.57 -12.65 -11.63
N CYS A 212 9.18 -13.88 -11.31
CA CYS A 212 9.98 -14.81 -10.54
C CYS A 212 11.18 -15.39 -11.30
N ALA A 213 12.16 -14.52 -11.58
CA ALA A 213 13.40 -14.83 -12.28
C ALA A 213 14.50 -13.83 -11.88
N TRP A 214 15.74 -14.33 -11.78
CA TRP A 214 16.86 -13.56 -11.23
C TRP A 214 17.23 -12.32 -12.06
N GLU A 215 17.03 -12.37 -13.37
CA GLU A 215 17.19 -11.21 -14.25
C GLU A 215 16.21 -10.07 -13.91
N SER A 216 14.98 -10.40 -13.48
CA SER A 216 14.00 -9.42 -13.04
C SER A 216 14.47 -8.72 -11.77
N VAL A 217 14.85 -9.50 -10.76
CA VAL A 217 15.41 -9.00 -9.49
C VAL A 217 16.61 -8.08 -9.73
N LYS A 218 17.59 -8.52 -10.54
CA LYS A 218 18.77 -7.70 -10.87
C LYS A 218 18.41 -6.41 -11.60
N SER A 219 17.46 -6.46 -12.53
CA SER A 219 17.04 -5.28 -13.29
C SER A 219 16.42 -4.24 -12.36
N ILE A 220 15.55 -4.66 -11.44
CA ILE A 220 14.90 -3.79 -10.47
C ILE A 220 15.91 -3.16 -9.50
N ILE A 221 16.86 -3.96 -8.98
CA ILE A 221 17.94 -3.47 -8.12
C ILE A 221 18.78 -2.42 -8.87
N LYS A 222 19.13 -2.68 -10.13
CA LYS A 222 19.92 -1.77 -10.95
C LYS A 222 19.22 -0.43 -11.17
N GLU A 223 17.92 -0.44 -11.42
CA GLU A 223 17.12 0.78 -11.62
C GLU A 223 16.99 1.58 -10.31
N ASN A 224 16.85 0.89 -9.18
CA ASN A 224 16.77 1.51 -7.85
C ASN A 224 18.09 2.14 -7.36
N LEU A 225 19.24 1.69 -7.86
CA LEU A 225 20.57 2.08 -7.36
C LEU A 225 20.76 3.61 -7.29
N TYR A 226 20.25 4.34 -8.26
CA TYR A 226 20.43 5.79 -8.35
C TYR A 226 19.28 6.58 -7.72
N ILE A 227 18.06 6.04 -7.77
CA ILE A 227 16.86 6.72 -7.24
C ILE A 227 16.65 6.47 -5.74
N GLN A 228 17.46 5.62 -5.08
CA GLN A 228 17.44 5.46 -3.63
C GLN A 228 17.68 6.79 -2.87
N ALA A 229 18.33 7.78 -3.51
CA ALA A 229 18.56 9.10 -2.95
C ALA A 229 17.24 9.87 -2.65
N TYR A 230 16.13 9.44 -3.23
CA TYR A 230 14.79 10.00 -3.00
C TYR A 230 13.98 9.23 -1.96
N THR A 231 14.57 8.23 -1.32
CA THR A 231 13.98 7.46 -0.22
C THR A 231 14.46 7.99 1.12
N GLY A 232 13.54 8.14 2.07
CA GLY A 232 13.82 8.57 3.44
C GLY A 232 12.62 9.28 4.07
N GLY A 233 12.72 9.57 5.37
CA GLY A 233 11.70 10.40 6.03
C GLY A 233 10.29 9.80 6.07
N GLY A 234 10.14 8.47 5.95
CA GLY A 234 8.84 7.80 5.89
C GLY A 234 8.32 7.55 4.47
N HIS A 235 9.13 7.87 3.45
CA HIS A 235 8.79 7.79 2.05
C HIS A 235 9.78 6.90 1.31
N TYR A 236 9.29 5.83 0.65
CA TYR A 236 10.17 4.76 0.17
C TYR A 236 9.92 4.36 -1.28
N ASN A 237 11.01 4.13 -2.01
CA ASN A 237 10.96 3.36 -3.25
C ASN A 237 10.39 1.96 -2.97
N ASP A 238 9.47 1.53 -3.82
CA ASP A 238 8.92 0.18 -3.84
C ASP A 238 9.52 -0.59 -5.03
N PRO A 239 10.39 -1.59 -4.77
CA PRO A 239 10.97 -2.48 -5.78
C PRO A 239 10.05 -3.66 -6.14
N ASP A 240 8.75 -3.54 -5.85
CA ASP A 240 7.73 -4.57 -6.04
C ASP A 240 7.76 -5.71 -5.01
N MET A 241 6.75 -6.58 -5.08
CA MET A 241 6.49 -7.67 -4.15
C MET A 241 7.59 -8.75 -4.21
N LEU A 242 7.95 -9.30 -3.04
CA LEU A 242 8.96 -10.36 -2.94
C LEU A 242 8.52 -11.65 -3.65
N GLU A 243 9.45 -12.27 -4.39
CA GLU A 243 9.26 -13.56 -5.07
C GLU A 243 9.83 -14.76 -4.28
N ILE A 244 10.15 -14.55 -2.99
CA ILE A 244 10.70 -15.58 -2.10
C ILE A 244 9.73 -16.77 -1.98
N GLY A 245 10.26 -17.99 -2.02
CA GLY A 245 9.49 -19.22 -1.86
C GLY A 245 8.76 -19.69 -3.12
N ARG A 246 9.09 -19.12 -4.28
CA ARG A 246 8.58 -19.52 -5.60
C ARG A 246 9.61 -20.36 -6.34
N THR A 247 9.97 -20.00 -7.58
CA THR A 247 10.83 -20.82 -8.46
C THR A 247 12.29 -20.40 -8.49
N LEU A 248 12.67 -19.32 -7.80
CA LEU A 248 14.07 -18.94 -7.61
C LEU A 248 14.81 -19.98 -6.75
N SER A 249 16.12 -20.12 -6.99
CA SER A 249 16.96 -20.98 -6.16
C SER A 249 17.11 -20.45 -4.73
N HIS A 250 17.79 -21.19 -3.86
CA HIS A 250 18.02 -20.74 -2.49
C HIS A 250 18.93 -19.50 -2.40
N ASP A 251 19.88 -19.37 -3.33
CA ASP A 251 20.86 -18.29 -3.36
C ASP A 251 20.30 -17.00 -4.01
N GLU A 252 19.28 -17.14 -4.85
CA GLU A 252 18.58 -16.06 -5.56
C GLU A 252 17.42 -15.48 -4.73
#